data_AF-A0A059LET4-F1
#
_entry.id   AF-A0A059LET4-F1
#
_cell.length_a   1.000
_cell.length_b   1.000
_cell.length_c   1.000
_cell.angle_alpha   90.00
_cell.angle_beta   90.00
_cell.angle_gamma   90.00
#
_symmetry.space_group_name_H-M   'P 1'
#
loop_
_entity.id
_entity.type
_entity.pdbx_description
1 polymer ?
#
loop_
_entity_poly.entity_id
_entity_poly.type
_entity_poly.pdbx_seq_one_letter_code
_entity_poly.pdbx_strand_id
1 'polypeptide(L)'
;HASKSYHAVVFGWDSKCAASEHAREPDVRSCNHDQPFYYVLANEEPHYDKGGKRSKDIVEYVAEENVVPMTDSTRIKNRFITHHFEGFSTAAQRYVPNSMLRFEYPDTYDLTDPDPIAEDANLLAVHGPDDEATPTN
;
A
#
# COMPACT_ATOMS: atom_id res chain seq x y z
N HIS A 1 1.22 4.80 -8.07
CA HIS A 1 0.04 5.57 -8.49
C HIS A 1 0.40 6.56 -9.59
N ALA A 2 -0.26 6.52 -10.75
CA ALA A 2 0.10 7.31 -11.94
C ALA A 2 -0.07 8.84 -11.75
N SER A 3 -1.10 9.27 -11.01
CA SER A 3 -1.41 10.70 -10.88
C SER A 3 -0.79 11.40 -9.66
N LYS A 4 -0.47 10.65 -8.61
CA LYS A 4 -0.03 11.15 -7.29
C LYS A 4 1.40 10.70 -6.93
N SER A 5 2.07 9.96 -7.82
CA SER A 5 3.48 9.55 -7.70
C SER A 5 3.87 8.94 -6.35
N TYR A 6 3.04 8.05 -5.80
CA TYR A 6 3.34 7.27 -4.59
C TYR A 6 3.39 5.77 -4.87
N HIS A 7 4.05 5.03 -3.98
CA HIS A 7 4.11 3.56 -3.97
C HIS A 7 3.09 2.99 -3.00
N ALA A 8 2.48 1.88 -3.37
CA ALA A 8 1.45 1.22 -2.58
C ALA A 8 1.41 -0.27 -2.87
N VAL A 9 0.79 -1.03 -1.97
CA VAL A 9 0.48 -2.44 -2.16
C VAL A 9 -1.02 -2.62 -2.30
N VAL A 10 -1.45 -3.41 -3.28
CA VAL A 10 -2.85 -3.80 -3.47
C VAL A 10 -3.21 -4.89 -2.49
N PHE A 11 -4.31 -4.74 -1.76
CA PHE A 11 -4.82 -5.75 -0.83
C PHE A 11 -6.26 -6.17 -1.13
N GLY A 12 -6.86 -5.70 -2.22
CA GLY A 12 -8.21 -6.09 -2.60
C GLY A 12 -8.61 -5.44 -3.91
N TRP A 13 -9.70 -5.92 -4.51
CA TRP A 13 -10.21 -5.36 -5.75
C TRP A 13 -11.70 -5.61 -5.94
N ASP A 14 -12.35 -4.69 -6.65
CA ASP A 14 -13.72 -4.83 -7.13
C ASP A 14 -13.72 -4.84 -8.66
N SER A 15 -14.52 -5.70 -9.27
CA SER A 15 -14.66 -5.75 -10.74
C SER A 15 -15.27 -4.48 -11.35
N LYS A 16 -15.99 -3.70 -10.54
CA LYS A 16 -16.63 -2.43 -10.90
C LYS A 16 -16.59 -1.51 -9.68
N CYS A 17 -16.64 -0.20 -9.91
CA CYS A 17 -16.62 0.76 -8.80
C CYS A 17 -17.75 0.51 -7.78
N ALA A 18 -17.39 0.32 -6.51
CA ALA A 18 -18.30 0.32 -5.36
C ALA A 18 -18.63 1.76 -4.90
N ALA A 19 -19.11 2.60 -5.83
CA ALA A 19 -19.20 4.05 -5.68
C ALA A 19 -19.97 4.53 -4.44
N SER A 20 -20.96 3.76 -3.95
CA SER A 20 -21.79 4.16 -2.82
C SER A 20 -21.00 4.31 -1.51
N GLU A 21 -19.90 3.57 -1.35
CA GLU A 21 -19.08 3.60 -0.13
C GLU A 21 -17.91 4.60 -0.25
N HIS A 22 -17.41 4.82 -1.48
CA HIS A 22 -16.21 5.62 -1.76
C HIS A 22 -16.47 6.95 -2.50
N ALA A 23 -17.73 7.38 -2.63
CA ALA A 23 -18.14 8.57 -3.40
C ALA A 23 -17.44 9.89 -3.04
N ARG A 24 -16.75 9.95 -1.89
CA ARG A 24 -16.04 11.15 -1.42
C ARG A 24 -14.58 11.20 -1.86
N GLU A 25 -14.04 10.11 -2.40
CA GLU A 25 -12.65 10.06 -2.82
C GLU A 25 -12.47 10.78 -4.17
N PRO A 26 -11.49 11.69 -4.28
CA PRO A 26 -11.32 12.53 -5.47
C PRO A 26 -10.95 11.74 -6.73
N ASP A 27 -10.30 10.58 -6.57
CA ASP A 27 -9.91 9.69 -7.67
C ASP A 27 -11.04 8.74 -8.11
N VAL A 28 -12.15 8.73 -7.38
CA VAL A 28 -13.34 7.88 -7.63
C VAL A 28 -14.42 8.66 -8.41
N ARG A 29 -14.11 9.90 -8.81
CA ARG A 29 -15.00 10.77 -9.62
C ARG A 29 -15.43 10.18 -10.96
N SER A 30 -14.78 9.10 -11.42
CA SER A 30 -15.05 8.42 -12.68
C SER A 30 -15.51 6.96 -12.49
N CYS A 31 -16.36 6.65 -11.50
CA CYS A 31 -17.05 5.34 -11.37
C CYS A 31 -17.91 4.89 -12.57
N ASN A 32 -17.86 5.61 -13.69
CA ASN A 32 -18.51 5.30 -14.95
C ASN A 32 -17.68 4.40 -15.87
N HIS A 33 -16.51 3.93 -15.44
CA HIS A 33 -15.66 3.05 -16.24
C HIS A 33 -15.89 1.57 -15.89
N ASP A 34 -16.08 0.74 -16.93
CA ASP A 34 -16.17 -0.73 -16.83
C ASP A 34 -14.76 -1.32 -16.66
N GLN A 35 -14.09 -0.88 -15.59
CA GLN A 35 -12.73 -1.28 -15.20
C GLN A 35 -12.74 -1.70 -13.72
N PRO A 36 -11.80 -2.56 -13.30
CA PRO A 36 -11.64 -2.89 -11.90
C PRO A 36 -11.10 -1.69 -11.09
N PHE A 37 -11.38 -1.74 -9.80
CA PHE A 37 -10.89 -0.81 -8.80
C PHE A 37 -10.16 -1.58 -7.72
N TYR A 38 -9.15 -0.97 -7.12
CA TYR A 38 -8.23 -1.63 -6.21
C TYR A 38 -8.20 -0.91 -4.87
N TYR A 39 -8.22 -1.68 -3.79
CA TYR A 39 -7.90 -1.20 -2.46
C TYR A 39 -6.39 -1.25 -2.27
N VAL A 40 -5.79 -0.12 -1.93
CA VAL A 40 -4.33 -0.01 -1.77
C VAL A 40 -3.93 0.56 -0.42
N LEU A 41 -2.84 0.03 0.13
CA LEU A 41 -2.13 0.63 1.26
C LEU A 41 -0.99 1.49 0.72
N ALA A 42 -1.13 2.81 0.83
CA ALA A 42 -0.11 3.75 0.40
C ALA A 42 1.07 3.75 1.38
N ASN A 43 2.29 3.98 0.87
CA ASN A 43 3.43 4.25 1.74
C ASN A 43 3.16 5.50 2.58
N GLU A 44 3.42 5.46 3.88
CA GLU A 44 3.08 6.56 4.80
C GLU A 44 4.01 7.78 4.69
N GLU A 45 4.99 7.73 3.79
CA GLU A 45 5.75 8.91 3.40
C GLU A 45 4.83 9.99 2.81
N PRO A 46 5.06 11.27 3.15
CA PRO A 46 4.25 12.35 2.60
C PRO A 46 4.33 12.35 1.07
N HIS A 47 3.19 12.15 0.43
CA HIS A 47 3.05 12.31 -1.01
C HIS A 47 2.02 13.38 -1.32
N TYR A 48 2.18 13.99 -2.49
CA TYR A 48 1.43 15.17 -2.90
C TYR A 48 0.70 14.87 -4.20
N ASP A 49 -0.56 15.29 -4.27
CA ASP A 49 -1.27 15.29 -5.55
C ASP A 49 -0.71 16.39 -6.48
N LYS A 50 -1.17 16.40 -7.74
CA LYS A 50 -0.79 17.43 -8.72
C LYS A 50 -1.18 18.86 -8.28
N GLY A 51 -2.05 19.01 -7.29
CA GLY A 51 -2.45 20.28 -6.69
C GLY A 51 -1.61 20.67 -5.47
N GLY A 52 -0.57 19.90 -5.12
CA GLY A 52 0.28 20.14 -3.96
C GLY A 52 -0.40 19.85 -2.62
N LYS A 53 -1.56 19.16 -2.63
CA LYS A 53 -2.20 18.73 -1.39
C LYS A 53 -1.58 17.43 -0.92
N ARG A 54 -1.18 17.42 0.34
CA ARG A 54 -0.69 16.21 1.01
C ARG A 54 -1.84 15.21 1.15
N SER A 55 -1.67 14.01 0.60
CA SER A 55 -2.59 12.91 0.91
C SER A 55 -2.40 12.51 2.38
N LYS A 56 -3.52 12.27 3.06
CA LYS A 56 -3.53 11.82 4.47
C LYS A 56 -4.03 10.38 4.59
N ASP A 57 -4.47 9.81 3.49
CA ASP A 57 -5.19 8.56 3.48
C ASP A 57 -4.18 7.42 3.36
N ILE A 58 -4.26 6.51 4.33
CA ILE A 58 -3.36 5.36 4.46
C ILE A 58 -3.87 4.18 3.63
N VAL A 59 -5.19 4.16 3.41
CA VAL A 59 -5.93 3.27 2.53
C VAL A 59 -6.55 4.15 1.45
N GLU A 60 -6.34 3.82 0.17
CA GLU A 60 -6.97 4.53 -0.95
C GLU A 60 -7.72 3.53 -1.85
N TYR A 61 -8.80 3.98 -2.50
CA TYR A 61 -9.52 3.21 -3.51
C TYR A 61 -9.24 3.78 -4.90
N VAL A 62 -8.58 2.97 -5.75
CA VAL A 62 -7.90 3.45 -6.95
C VAL A 62 -8.42 2.73 -8.19
N ALA A 63 -8.76 3.48 -9.23
CA ALA A 63 -9.11 2.92 -10.54
C ALA A 63 -7.89 2.28 -11.23
N GLU A 64 -8.10 1.21 -11.99
CA GLU A 64 -7.03 0.49 -12.71
C GLU A 64 -6.11 1.41 -13.53
N GLU A 65 -6.67 2.39 -14.25
CA GLU A 65 -5.89 3.35 -15.04
C GLU A 65 -4.85 4.15 -14.24
N ASN A 66 -4.99 4.23 -12.91
CA ASN A 66 -4.06 4.89 -12.00
C ASN A 66 -3.05 3.94 -11.35
N VAL A 67 -3.17 2.63 -11.59
CA VAL A 67 -2.26 1.60 -11.10
C VAL A 67 -1.18 1.33 -12.15
N VAL A 68 0.08 1.49 -11.75
CA VAL A 68 1.24 1.17 -12.58
C VAL A 68 2.02 0.07 -11.87
N PRO A 69 2.07 -1.15 -12.44
CA PRO A 69 2.86 -2.24 -11.87
C PRO A 69 4.33 -1.84 -11.76
N MET A 70 4.91 -2.08 -10.60
CA MET A 70 6.33 -1.86 -10.37
C MET A 70 7.08 -3.17 -10.59
N THR A 71 8.17 -3.13 -11.35
CA THR A 71 9.09 -4.27 -11.51
C THR A 71 10.05 -4.42 -10.34
N ASP A 72 10.35 -3.32 -9.64
CA ASP A 72 11.21 -3.30 -8.46
C ASP A 72 10.32 -3.12 -7.23
N SER A 73 10.04 -4.22 -6.53
CA SER A 73 9.12 -4.19 -5.40
C SER A 73 9.81 -3.64 -4.16
N THR A 74 9.68 -2.33 -4.01
CA THR A 74 10.04 -1.66 -2.76
C THR A 74 9.04 -2.06 -1.67
N ARG A 75 9.55 -2.43 -0.50
CA ARG A 75 8.71 -2.67 0.68
C ARG A 75 7.98 -1.38 1.05
N ILE A 76 6.68 -1.50 1.31
CA ILE A 76 5.80 -0.39 1.67
C ILE A 76 5.82 -0.22 3.17
N LYS A 77 6.13 0.98 3.67
CA LYS A 77 6.03 1.30 5.11
C LYS A 77 4.62 1.78 5.41
N ASN A 78 3.84 0.93 6.05
CA ASN A 78 2.46 1.21 6.39
C ASN A 78 2.06 0.44 7.63
N ARG A 79 1.51 1.14 8.63
CA ARG A 79 1.16 0.57 9.94
C ARG A 79 0.13 -0.56 9.86
N PHE A 80 -0.66 -0.62 8.79
CA PHE A 80 -1.71 -1.63 8.59
C PHE A 80 -1.27 -2.80 7.71
N ILE A 81 -0.01 -2.86 7.29
CA ILE A 81 0.45 -3.91 6.37
C ILE A 81 0.30 -5.32 6.97
N THR A 82 0.50 -5.46 8.28
CA THR A 82 0.34 -6.72 9.02
C THR A 82 -1.13 -7.15 9.19
N HIS A 83 -2.10 -6.28 8.92
CA HIS A 83 -3.52 -6.63 8.96
C HIS A 83 -3.95 -7.47 7.75
N HIS A 84 -3.24 -7.33 6.63
CA HIS A 84 -3.60 -7.95 5.35
C HIS A 84 -2.55 -8.96 4.87
N PHE A 85 -1.30 -8.80 5.29
CA PHE A 85 -0.19 -9.62 4.86
C PHE A 85 0.49 -10.31 6.05
N GLU A 86 1.01 -11.51 5.83
CA GLU A 86 1.76 -12.30 6.82
C GLU A 86 3.29 -12.16 6.64
N GLY A 87 3.74 -11.72 5.47
CA GLY A 87 5.16 -11.51 5.19
C GLY A 87 5.43 -10.91 3.83
N PHE A 88 6.71 -10.85 3.46
CA PHE A 88 7.17 -10.41 2.14
C PHE A 88 8.07 -11.49 1.55
N SER A 89 7.80 -11.94 0.33
CA SER A 89 8.67 -12.89 -0.35
C SER A 89 9.72 -12.14 -1.14
N THR A 90 10.96 -12.16 -0.68
CA THR A 90 12.08 -11.54 -1.41
C THR A 90 12.34 -12.23 -2.76
N ALA A 91 12.15 -13.55 -2.86
CA ALA A 91 12.35 -14.28 -4.11
C ALA A 91 11.36 -13.85 -5.21
N ALA A 92 10.10 -13.64 -4.83
CA ALA A 92 9.04 -13.25 -5.77
C ALA A 92 8.77 -11.74 -5.79
N GLN A 93 9.50 -10.97 -4.96
CA GLN A 93 9.35 -9.52 -4.83
C GLN A 93 7.87 -9.12 -4.61
N ARG A 94 7.17 -9.78 -3.68
CA ARG A 94 5.74 -9.51 -3.41
C ARG A 94 5.33 -9.85 -1.99
N TYR A 95 4.31 -9.14 -1.50
CA TYR A 95 3.71 -9.44 -0.20
C TYR A 95 2.95 -10.76 -0.20
N VAL A 96 2.95 -11.40 0.97
CA VAL A 96 2.30 -12.67 1.25
C VAL A 96 0.97 -12.41 1.93
N PRO A 97 -0.18 -12.66 1.26
CA PRO A 97 -1.49 -12.40 1.83
C PRO A 97 -1.72 -13.34 3.02
N ASN A 98 -2.33 -12.82 4.09
CA ASN A 98 -2.68 -13.64 5.24
C ASN A 98 -3.91 -14.52 4.96
N SER A 99 -4.26 -15.39 5.90
CA SER A 99 -5.38 -16.33 5.77
C SER A 99 -6.73 -15.65 5.48
N MET A 100 -6.97 -14.47 6.06
CA MET A 100 -8.21 -13.71 5.84
C MET A 100 -8.27 -13.20 4.42
N LEU A 101 -7.19 -12.60 3.93
CA LEU A 101 -7.13 -12.05 2.59
C LEU A 101 -7.21 -13.14 1.52
N ARG A 102 -6.55 -14.29 1.73
CA ARG A 102 -6.66 -15.47 0.86
C ARG A 102 -8.06 -16.07 0.84
N PHE A 103 -8.83 -15.93 1.92
CA PHE A 103 -10.21 -16.40 1.97
C PHE A 103 -11.13 -15.49 1.14
N GLU A 104 -10.94 -14.17 1.23
CA GLU A 104 -11.74 -13.19 0.49
C GLU A 104 -11.39 -13.17 -1.00
N TYR A 105 -10.09 -13.26 -1.33
CA TYR A 105 -9.58 -13.28 -2.70
C TYR A 105 -8.77 -14.56 -2.92
N PRO A 106 -9.44 -15.71 -3.16
CA PRO A 106 -8.75 -16.96 -3.39
C PRO A 106 -7.98 -16.91 -4.71
N ASP A 107 -6.66 -17.10 -4.62
CA ASP A 107 -5.74 -17.19 -5.75
C ASP A 107 -4.86 -18.44 -5.59
N THR A 108 -4.24 -18.88 -6.69
CA THR A 108 -3.19 -19.91 -6.72
C THR A 108 -1.89 -19.37 -6.12
N TYR A 109 -1.93 -19.05 -4.83
CA TYR A 109 -0.82 -18.45 -4.11
C TYR A 109 0.05 -19.53 -3.46
N ASP A 110 1.18 -19.85 -4.11
CA ASP A 110 2.15 -20.84 -3.66
C ASP A 110 3.50 -20.18 -3.32
N LEU A 111 3.52 -19.33 -2.30
CA LEU A 111 4.78 -18.87 -1.69
C LEU A 111 4.85 -19.34 -0.25
N THR A 112 5.97 -19.96 0.07
CA THR A 112 6.21 -20.63 1.35
C THR A 112 7.32 -19.96 2.17
N ASP A 113 7.87 -18.84 1.69
CA ASP A 113 9.01 -18.16 2.32
C ASP A 113 8.68 -16.67 2.59
N PRO A 114 7.82 -16.39 3.59
CA PRO A 114 7.55 -15.03 4.04
C PRO A 114 8.67 -14.50 4.94
N ASP A 115 9.42 -13.50 4.49
CA ASP A 115 10.23 -12.66 5.38
C ASP A 115 9.32 -11.85 6.32
N PRO A 116 9.74 -11.59 7.56
CA PRO A 116 8.95 -10.83 8.51
C PRO A 116 8.73 -9.38 8.07
N ILE A 117 7.48 -8.91 8.21
CA ILE A 117 7.05 -7.56 7.82
C ILE A 117 6.66 -6.67 9.01
N ALA A 118 6.97 -7.08 10.24
CA ALA A 118 6.71 -6.26 11.42
C ALA A 118 7.42 -4.90 11.36
N GLU A 119 8.62 -4.84 10.75
CA GLU A 119 9.37 -3.60 10.55
C GLU A 119 8.70 -2.66 9.55
N ASP A 120 8.00 -3.20 8.55
CA ASP A 120 7.23 -2.40 7.57
C ASP A 120 6.02 -1.71 8.24
N ALA A 121 5.48 -2.32 9.29
CA ALA A 121 4.44 -1.73 10.13
C ALA A 121 5.01 -0.77 11.19
N ASN A 122 6.29 -0.86 11.51
CA ASN A 122 6.91 -0.13 12.60
C ASN A 122 7.51 1.20 12.14
N LEU A 123 6.64 2.21 12.05
CA LEU A 123 7.03 3.58 11.69
C LEU A 123 7.84 4.29 12.80
N LEU A 124 7.92 3.72 14.01
CA LEU A 124 8.65 4.29 15.13
C LEU A 124 10.13 3.86 15.17
N ALA A 125 10.57 2.94 14.30
CA ALA A 125 11.97 2.50 14.23
C ALA A 125 12.89 3.45 13.45
N VAL A 126 12.36 4.52 12.83
CA VAL A 126 13.13 5.55 12.09
C VAL A 126 13.34 6.81 12.94
N HIS A 127 13.53 6.64 14.24
CA HIS A 127 14.33 7.58 15.03
C HIS A 127 15.52 6.81 15.57
N GLY A 128 16.60 6.80 14.79
CA GLY A 128 17.89 6.35 15.29
C GLY A 128 18.29 7.18 16.53
N PRO A 129 18.92 6.57 17.55
CA PRO A 129 19.47 7.30 18.67
C PRO A 129 20.78 7.99 18.24
N ASP A 130 20.69 9.10 17.49
CA ASP A 130 21.87 9.89 17.08
C ASP A 130 21.66 11.40 17.30
N ASP A 131 21.04 11.77 18.42
CA ASP A 131 21.02 13.16 18.91
C ASP A 131 21.69 13.28 20.29
N GLU A 132 22.72 12.48 20.54
CA GLU A 132 23.65 12.70 21.64
C GLU A 132 25.00 13.18 21.07
N ALA A 133 24.99 14.40 20.53
CA ALA A 133 26.21 15.17 20.35
C ALA A 133 26.80 15.45 21.73
N THR A 134 27.67 14.57 22.20
CA THR A 134 28.55 14.85 23.34
C THR A 134 29.55 15.91 22.90
N PRO A 135 29.57 17.13 23.48
CA PRO A 135 30.67 18.04 23.24
C PRO A 135 31.90 17.49 23.97
N THR A 136 32.87 16.99 23.21
CA THR A 136 34.22 16.76 23.70
C THR A 136 34.86 18.11 24.03
N ASN A 137 35.15 18.28 25.33
CA ASN A 137 36.16 19.10 26.01
C ASN A 137 36.76 20.32 25.27
#